data_AF-A0A817ABB0-F1
#
_entry.id   AF-A0A817ABB0-F1
#
_cell.length_a   1.000
_cell.length_b   1.000
_cell.length_c   1.000
_cell.angle_alpha   90.00
_cell.angle_beta   90.00
_cell.angle_gamma   90.00
#
_symmetry.space_group_name_H-M   'P 1'
#
loop_
_entity.id
_entity.type
_entity.pdbx_description
1 polymer ?
#
loop_
_entity_poly.entity_id
_entity_poly.type
_entity_poly.pdbx_seq_one_letter_code
_entity_poly.pdbx_strand_id
1 'polypeptide(L)'
;MASTYDTEEQRIIDRIKCIAFREARDAEWWEKSYNQCFADYSNVGRKLKLSEASQNIIRQASGRQGKSCSIVAKEIAEKQKEYVTRRTISNYRGREGLKPFHVIAKPLKSETHISDRLWLCDWLKDWTEEDFLHLAPFDEFYVWAVRRPNYQNDRIWATSIDDIEEDERYREM
;
A
#
# COMPACT_ATOMS: atom_id res chain seq x y z
N MET A 1 -48.99 18.72 -23.09
CA MET A 1 -48.78 17.64 -24.09
C MET A 1 -47.94 18.22 -25.21
N ALA A 2 -46.79 17.62 -25.47
CA ALA A 2 -45.80 18.08 -26.44
C ALA A 2 -46.27 17.78 -27.87
N SER A 3 -46.26 18.79 -28.72
CA SER A 3 -46.25 18.64 -30.19
C SER A 3 -45.21 19.61 -30.75
N THR A 4 -43.97 19.42 -30.31
CA THR A 4 -42.80 20.12 -30.85
C THR A 4 -42.43 19.52 -32.21
N TYR A 5 -42.70 20.29 -33.26
CA TYR A 5 -41.95 20.35 -34.52
C TYR A 5 -41.70 19.02 -35.27
N ASP A 6 -42.67 18.61 -36.09
CA ASP A 6 -42.47 17.60 -37.13
C ASP A 6 -42.91 18.14 -38.50
N THR A 7 -42.36 19.29 -38.89
CA THR A 7 -42.55 19.85 -40.24
C THR A 7 -41.49 19.31 -41.19
N GLU A 8 -41.86 19.13 -42.47
CA GLU A 8 -40.95 18.68 -43.54
C GLU A 8 -39.67 19.53 -43.59
N GLU A 9 -39.80 20.84 -43.37
CA GLU A 9 -38.67 21.78 -43.30
C GLU A 9 -37.68 21.43 -42.19
N GLN A 10 -38.17 21.06 -41.01
CA GLN A 10 -37.30 20.69 -39.88
C GLN A 10 -36.51 19.42 -40.19
N ARG A 11 -37.13 18.44 -40.87
CA ARG A 11 -36.47 17.20 -41.30
C ARG A 11 -35.39 17.46 -42.36
N ILE A 12 -35.62 18.41 -43.28
CA ILE A 12 -34.62 18.81 -44.28
C ILE A 12 -33.43 19.49 -43.61
N ILE A 13 -33.69 20.40 -42.66
CA ILE A 13 -32.65 21.08 -41.88
C ILE A 13 -31.81 20.06 -41.09
N ASP A 14 -32.44 19.09 -40.44
CA ASP A 14 -31.74 18.07 -39.66
C ASP A 14 -30.94 17.11 -40.56
N ARG A 15 -31.43 16.79 -41.78
CA ARG A 15 -30.65 16.05 -42.78
C ARG A 15 -29.41 16.81 -43.23
N ILE A 16 -29.54 18.11 -43.52
CA ILE A 16 -28.39 18.95 -43.91
C ILE A 16 -27.37 19.02 -42.78
N LYS A 17 -27.81 19.18 -41.53
CA LYS A 17 -26.93 19.15 -40.35
C LYS A 17 -26.21 17.81 -40.22
N CYS A 18 -26.89 16.68 -40.42
CA CYS A 18 -26.27 15.35 -40.38
C CYS A 18 -25.22 15.16 -41.49
N ILE A 19 -25.48 15.66 -42.71
CA ILE A 19 -24.52 15.59 -43.81
C ILE A 19 -23.30 16.47 -43.50
N ALA A 20 -23.52 17.71 -43.08
CA ALA A 20 -22.44 18.62 -42.70
C ALA A 20 -21.62 18.09 -41.51
N PHE A 21 -22.27 17.46 -40.53
CA PHE A 21 -21.60 16.84 -39.38
C PHE A 21 -20.78 15.62 -39.80
N ARG A 22 -21.28 14.82 -40.74
CA ARG A 22 -20.55 13.69 -41.32
C ARG A 22 -19.33 14.17 -42.12
N GLU A 23 -19.48 15.18 -42.96
CA GLU A 23 -18.38 15.75 -43.75
C GLU A 23 -17.32 16.42 -42.87
N ALA A 24 -17.75 17.18 -41.84
CA ALA A 24 -16.83 17.79 -40.88
C ALA A 24 -16.09 16.74 -40.03
N ARG A 25 -16.77 15.66 -39.63
CA ARG A 25 -16.15 14.56 -38.87
C ARG A 25 -15.18 13.75 -39.73
N ASP A 26 -15.50 13.55 -41.00
CA ASP A 26 -14.69 12.72 -41.91
C ASP A 26 -13.45 13.48 -42.45
N ALA A 27 -13.48 14.82 -42.50
CA ALA A 27 -12.34 15.63 -42.97
C ALA A 27 -11.15 15.65 -41.99
N GLU A 28 -11.40 15.74 -40.68
CA GLU A 28 -10.33 15.84 -39.67
C GLU A 28 -9.76 14.48 -39.24
N TRP A 29 -10.53 13.39 -39.38
CA TRP A 29 -10.13 12.05 -38.97
C TRP A 29 -9.31 11.30 -40.04
N TRP A 30 -9.53 11.57 -41.34
CA TRP A 30 -8.85 10.85 -42.42
C TRP A 30 -7.45 11.35 -42.76
N GLU A 31 -7.08 12.57 -42.36
CA GLU A 31 -5.72 13.09 -42.54
C GLU A 31 -4.71 12.50 -41.55
N LYS A 32 -5.17 11.79 -40.51
CA LYS A 32 -4.27 11.07 -39.60
C LYS A 32 -3.77 9.80 -40.28
N SER A 33 -2.46 9.72 -40.51
CA SER A 33 -1.82 8.48 -40.94
C SER A 33 -2.10 7.36 -39.92
N TYR A 34 -2.12 6.09 -40.35
CA TYR A 34 -2.35 4.93 -39.47
C TYR A 34 -1.51 4.97 -38.17
N ASN A 35 -0.29 5.51 -38.26
CA ASN A 35 0.62 5.69 -37.12
C ASN A 35 0.22 6.82 -36.16
N GLN A 36 -0.52 7.84 -36.63
CA GLN A 36 -1.04 8.95 -35.82
C GLN A 36 -2.35 8.58 -35.10
N CYS A 37 -3.13 7.63 -35.62
CA CYS A 37 -4.35 7.13 -34.96
C CYS A 37 -4.08 6.51 -33.57
N PHE A 38 -2.84 6.05 -33.33
CA PHE A 38 -2.40 5.49 -32.05
C PHE A 38 -1.41 6.38 -31.28
N ALA A 39 -1.05 7.55 -31.85
CA ALA A 39 -0.05 8.46 -31.25
C ALA A 39 -0.64 9.41 -30.18
N ASP A 40 -1.97 9.58 -30.13
CA ASP A 40 -2.64 10.49 -29.20
C ASP A 40 -2.70 9.98 -27.74
N TYR A 41 -2.18 8.79 -27.45
CA TYR A 41 -1.91 8.35 -26.08
C TYR A 41 -0.53 8.80 -25.60
N SER A 42 -0.11 10.02 -25.93
CA SER A 42 1.04 10.62 -25.25
C SER A 42 0.76 10.51 -23.74
N ASN A 43 1.67 9.83 -23.07
CA ASN A 43 1.57 9.31 -21.71
C ASN A 43 1.55 10.43 -20.65
N VAL A 44 0.66 11.41 -20.79
CA VAL A 44 0.35 12.37 -19.73
C VAL A 44 -0.57 11.66 -18.74
N GLY A 45 -0.05 10.59 -18.14
CA GLY A 45 -0.69 9.89 -17.05
C GLY A 45 -1.15 10.92 -16.02
N ARG A 46 -2.32 10.67 -15.43
CA ARG A 46 -2.90 11.51 -14.37
C ARG A 46 -1.79 11.94 -13.41
N LYS A 47 -1.60 13.27 -13.25
CA LYS A 47 -0.58 13.85 -12.36
C LYS A 47 -0.52 13.07 -11.05
N LEU A 48 0.71 12.75 -10.61
CA LEU A 48 0.95 12.12 -9.32
C LEU A 48 0.21 12.92 -8.25
N LYS A 49 -0.69 12.23 -7.53
CA LYS A 49 -1.50 12.83 -6.46
C LYS A 49 -0.68 13.30 -5.25
N LEU A 50 0.63 13.12 -5.25
CA LEU A 50 1.50 13.40 -4.12
C LEU A 50 2.50 14.48 -4.49
N SER A 51 2.47 15.60 -3.77
CA SER A 51 3.54 16.59 -3.80
C SER A 51 4.88 16.00 -3.37
N GLU A 52 5.98 16.60 -3.80
CA GLU A 52 7.33 16.16 -3.41
C GLU A 52 7.54 16.23 -1.88
N ALA A 53 6.96 17.24 -1.22
CA ALA A 53 6.95 17.35 0.23
C ALA A 53 6.23 16.16 0.90
N SER A 54 5.08 15.75 0.37
CA SER A 54 4.36 14.56 0.84
C SER A 54 5.14 13.27 0.59
N GLN A 55 5.85 13.16 -0.55
CA GLN A 55 6.72 12.02 -0.84
C GLN A 55 7.88 11.92 0.17
N ASN A 56 8.48 13.06 0.53
CA ASN A 56 9.55 13.11 1.53
C ASN A 56 9.07 12.65 2.92
N ILE A 57 7.86 13.04 3.33
CA ILE A 57 7.25 12.53 4.57
C ILE A 57 7.08 11.01 4.50
N ILE A 58 6.61 10.47 3.36
CA ILE A 58 6.43 9.02 3.20
C ILE A 58 7.78 8.29 3.29
N ARG A 59 8.83 8.82 2.65
CA ARG A 59 10.19 8.25 2.68
C ARG A 59 10.79 8.28 4.09
N GLN A 60 10.71 9.41 4.78
CA GLN A 60 11.18 9.54 6.18
C GLN A 60 10.42 8.62 7.15
N ALA A 61 9.18 8.29 6.83
CA ALA A 61 8.35 7.38 7.62
C ALA A 61 8.55 5.90 7.27
N SER A 62 9.20 5.58 6.15
CA SER A 62 9.64 4.22 5.83
C SER A 62 10.78 3.81 6.76
N GLY A 63 10.92 2.51 7.03
CA GLY A 63 11.87 1.97 8.02
C GLY A 63 11.44 2.14 9.48
N ARG A 64 10.47 3.02 9.78
CA ARG A 64 10.05 3.32 11.16
C ARG A 64 8.82 2.54 11.61
N GLN A 65 8.83 2.12 12.88
CA GLN A 65 7.68 1.51 13.56
C GLN A 65 6.54 2.50 13.79
N GLY A 66 5.31 2.00 13.85
CA GLY A 66 4.11 2.82 14.11
C GLY A 66 3.75 3.80 12.99
N LYS A 67 4.44 3.77 11.84
CA LYS A 67 4.17 4.64 10.68
C LYS A 67 3.32 3.94 9.62
N SER A 68 2.13 3.52 10.03
CA SER A 68 1.13 2.96 9.11
C SER A 68 0.71 3.97 8.05
N CYS A 69 0.24 3.50 6.88
CA CYS A 69 -0.22 4.39 5.80
C CYS A 69 -1.35 5.33 6.25
N SER A 70 -2.17 4.93 7.24
CA SER A 70 -3.21 5.80 7.81
C SER A 70 -2.61 6.92 8.68
N ILE A 71 -1.57 6.60 9.44
CA ILE A 71 -0.87 7.58 10.30
C ILE A 71 -0.12 8.58 9.44
N VAL A 72 0.60 8.10 8.41
CA VAL A 72 1.30 8.97 7.46
C VAL A 72 0.32 9.86 6.69
N ALA A 73 -0.87 9.37 6.34
CA ALA A 73 -1.91 10.20 5.72
C ALA A 73 -2.34 11.36 6.61
N LYS A 74 -2.54 11.12 7.91
CA LYS A 74 -2.85 12.17 8.89
C LYS A 74 -1.70 13.17 9.02
N GLU A 75 -0.47 12.67 9.09
CA GLU A 75 0.73 13.51 9.20
C GLU A 75 0.88 14.45 7.98
N ILE A 76 0.61 13.96 6.77
CA ILE A 76 0.59 14.78 5.55
C ILE A 76 -0.52 15.83 5.62
N ALA A 77 -1.73 15.44 6.04
CA ALA A 77 -2.85 16.37 6.17
C ALA A 77 -2.57 17.47 7.21
N GLU A 78 -1.87 17.16 8.28
CA GLU A 78 -1.49 18.11 9.32
C GLU A 78 -0.39 19.06 8.86
N LYS A 79 0.69 18.54 8.28
CA LYS A 79 1.90 19.29 7.90
C LYS A 79 1.79 20.02 6.58
N GLN A 80 1.26 19.35 5.54
CA GLN A 80 1.20 19.88 4.17
C GLN A 80 -0.18 20.43 3.81
N LYS A 81 -1.18 20.30 4.71
CA LYS A 81 -2.58 20.66 4.44
C LYS A 81 -3.15 19.98 3.19
N GLU A 82 -2.59 18.81 2.86
CA GLU A 82 -2.95 18.02 1.68
C GLU A 82 -3.77 16.79 2.10
N TYR A 83 -4.91 16.56 1.45
CA TYR A 83 -5.71 15.37 1.73
C TYR A 83 -5.25 14.18 0.87
N VAL A 84 -4.60 13.21 1.52
CA VAL A 84 -4.11 11.99 0.89
C VAL A 84 -4.77 10.77 1.53
N THR A 85 -5.21 9.81 0.73
CA THR A 85 -5.79 8.56 1.24
C THR A 85 -4.72 7.53 1.58
N ARG A 86 -5.00 6.66 2.56
CA ARG A 86 -4.16 5.49 2.91
C ARG A 86 -3.76 4.67 1.67
N ARG A 87 -4.70 4.50 0.72
CA ARG A 87 -4.48 3.71 -0.51
C ARG A 87 -3.47 4.37 -1.44
N THR A 88 -3.51 5.70 -1.58
CA THR A 88 -2.52 6.45 -2.37
C THR A 88 -1.11 6.23 -1.83
N ILE A 89 -0.93 6.30 -0.50
CA ILE A 89 0.36 6.07 0.15
C ILE A 89 0.82 4.62 -0.03
N SER A 90 -0.09 3.65 0.14
CA SER A 90 0.22 2.23 -0.08
C SER A 90 0.68 1.96 -1.52
N ASN A 91 0.00 2.55 -2.51
CA ASN A 91 0.38 2.43 -3.92
C ASN A 91 1.74 3.07 -4.19
N TYR A 92 2.02 4.23 -3.59
CA TYR A 92 3.31 4.91 -3.71
C TYR A 92 4.43 4.04 -3.12
N ARG A 93 4.27 3.54 -1.89
CA ARG A 93 5.25 2.67 -1.24
C ARG A 93 5.52 1.41 -2.07
N GLY A 94 4.49 0.78 -2.63
CA GLY A 94 4.65 -0.38 -3.51
C GLY A 94 5.39 -0.06 -4.82
N ARG A 95 5.20 1.15 -5.39
CA ARG A 95 5.94 1.60 -6.58
C ARG A 95 7.42 1.87 -6.28
N GLU A 96 7.73 2.36 -5.09
CA GLU A 96 9.12 2.55 -4.62
C GLU A 96 9.78 1.22 -4.19
N GLY A 97 9.10 0.07 -4.35
CA GLY A 97 9.64 -1.25 -4.01
C GLY A 97 9.53 -1.63 -2.52
N LEU A 98 8.84 -0.83 -1.71
CA LEU A 98 8.70 -1.09 -0.27
C LEU A 98 7.66 -2.17 0.01
N LYS A 99 8.01 -3.08 0.91
CA LYS A 99 7.16 -4.16 1.41
C LYS A 99 6.79 -3.93 2.87
N PRO A 100 5.58 -4.34 3.30
CA PRO A 100 5.19 -4.28 4.70
C PRO A 100 5.78 -5.47 5.47
N PHE A 101 6.58 -5.18 6.49
CA PHE A 101 7.11 -6.16 7.45
C PHE A 101 6.33 -6.10 8.76
N HIS A 102 6.03 -7.26 9.33
CA HIS A 102 5.37 -7.36 10.62
C HIS A 102 6.37 -7.34 11.78
N VAL A 103 6.05 -6.57 12.82
CA VAL A 103 6.83 -6.50 14.04
C VAL A 103 6.29 -7.52 15.03
N ILE A 104 7.14 -8.46 15.44
CA ILE A 104 6.82 -9.37 16.54
C ILE A 104 7.44 -8.78 17.80
N ALA A 105 6.61 -8.40 18.77
CA ALA A 105 7.08 -7.95 20.07
C ALA A 105 7.81 -9.12 20.76
N LYS A 106 9.13 -9.02 20.87
CA LYS A 106 9.91 -9.88 21.77
C LYS A 106 9.84 -9.29 23.18
N PRO A 107 9.75 -10.12 24.22
CA PRO A 107 9.82 -9.64 25.60
C PRO A 107 11.18 -8.97 25.84
N LEU A 108 11.17 -7.82 26.52
CA LEU A 108 12.39 -7.16 26.97
C LEU A 108 13.07 -8.05 28.01
N LYS A 109 14.33 -8.42 27.77
CA LYS A 109 15.12 -9.23 28.69
C LYS A 109 16.03 -8.30 29.49
N SER A 110 16.01 -8.43 30.81
CA SER A 110 17.06 -7.85 31.65
C SER A 110 18.36 -8.65 31.47
N GLU A 111 19.49 -8.09 31.89
CA GLU A 111 20.76 -8.81 31.92
C GLU A 111 20.65 -10.13 32.71
N THR A 112 19.93 -10.11 33.83
CA THR A 112 19.64 -11.31 34.63
C THR A 112 18.88 -12.36 33.81
N HIS A 113 17.81 -11.98 33.09
CA HIS A 113 17.08 -12.92 32.23
C HIS A 113 17.95 -13.48 31.10
N ILE A 114 18.93 -12.73 30.60
CA ILE A 114 19.87 -13.23 29.59
C ILE A 114 20.80 -14.26 30.24
N SER A 115 21.38 -13.94 31.39
CA SER A 115 22.27 -14.84 32.14
C SER A 115 21.58 -16.15 32.53
N ASP A 116 20.38 -16.09 33.11
CA ASP A 116 19.65 -17.28 33.54
C ASP A 116 19.31 -18.20 32.36
N ARG A 117 18.97 -17.61 31.20
CA ARG A 117 18.72 -18.38 29.98
C ARG A 117 19.97 -19.05 29.45
N LEU A 118 21.11 -18.35 29.46
CA LEU A 118 22.38 -18.93 29.03
C LEU A 118 22.78 -20.07 29.97
N TRP A 119 22.67 -19.86 31.28
CA TRP A 119 22.91 -20.90 32.28
C TRP A 119 22.00 -22.12 32.08
N LEU A 120 20.69 -21.91 31.86
CA LEU A 120 19.75 -23.00 31.63
C LEU A 120 20.10 -23.77 30.34
N CYS A 121 20.45 -23.05 29.26
CA CYS A 121 20.89 -23.69 28.01
C CYS A 121 22.19 -24.49 28.22
N ASP A 122 23.15 -23.94 28.97
CA ASP A 122 24.39 -24.62 29.30
C ASP A 122 24.18 -25.85 30.18
N TRP A 123 23.20 -25.82 31.07
CA TRP A 123 22.84 -26.96 31.92
C TRP A 123 22.10 -28.06 31.13
N LEU A 124 21.23 -27.66 30.20
CA LEU A 124 20.47 -28.59 29.35
C LEU A 124 21.28 -29.16 28.19
N LYS A 125 22.43 -28.60 27.83
CA LYS A 125 23.21 -29.03 26.65
C LYS A 125 23.70 -30.47 26.75
N ASP A 126 23.89 -30.96 27.97
CA ASP A 126 24.40 -32.31 28.26
C ASP A 126 23.25 -33.32 28.40
N TRP A 127 21.99 -32.90 28.28
CA TRP A 127 20.83 -33.79 28.34
C TRP A 127 20.73 -34.65 27.09
N THR A 128 20.40 -35.91 27.30
CA THR A 128 20.17 -36.90 26.25
C THR A 128 18.69 -36.97 25.88
N GLU A 129 18.37 -37.71 24.81
CA GLU A 129 16.99 -37.94 24.40
C GLU A 129 16.15 -38.59 25.52
N GLU A 130 16.75 -39.48 26.31
CA GLU A 130 16.10 -40.15 27.44
C GLU A 130 15.70 -39.14 28.53
N ASP A 131 16.56 -38.16 28.82
CA ASP A 131 16.27 -37.10 29.79
C ASP A 131 15.06 -36.25 29.37
N PHE A 132 14.95 -35.94 28.07
CA PHE A 132 13.81 -35.20 27.52
C PHE A 132 12.51 -35.99 27.52
N LEU A 133 12.55 -37.32 27.41
CA LEU A 133 11.35 -38.17 27.49
C LEU A 133 10.70 -38.13 28.87
N HIS A 134 11.47 -37.79 29.90
CA HIS A 134 10.97 -37.63 31.27
C HIS A 134 10.52 -36.19 31.59
N LEU A 135 10.69 -35.25 30.65
CA LEU A 135 10.25 -33.86 30.82
C LEU A 135 8.77 -33.71 30.45
N ALA A 136 7.96 -33.26 31.41
CA ALA A 136 6.55 -32.92 31.20
C ALA A 136 6.35 -31.40 31.34
N PRO A 137 6.54 -30.61 30.26
CA PRO A 137 6.33 -29.17 30.33
C PRO A 137 4.85 -28.85 30.52
N PHE A 138 4.57 -27.85 31.35
CA PHE A 138 3.24 -27.31 31.56
C PHE A 138 3.27 -25.80 31.30
N ASP A 139 2.26 -25.30 30.60
CA ASP A 139 2.07 -23.87 30.33
C ASP A 139 0.57 -23.56 30.25
N GLU A 140 0.22 -22.31 30.54
CA GLU A 140 -1.15 -21.81 30.46
C GLU A 140 -1.25 -20.77 29.35
N PHE A 141 -2.27 -20.91 28.50
CA PHE A 141 -2.53 -19.92 27.45
C PHE A 141 -4.01 -19.56 27.38
N TYR A 142 -4.25 -18.29 27.01
CA TYR A 142 -5.61 -17.79 26.83
C TYR A 142 -6.20 -18.24 25.50
N VAL A 143 -7.36 -18.89 25.56
CA VAL A 143 -8.21 -19.15 24.39
C VAL A 143 -9.27 -18.04 24.30
N TRP A 144 -9.14 -17.20 23.28
CA TRP A 144 -10.06 -16.09 23.05
C TRP A 144 -11.22 -16.56 22.15
N ALA A 145 -12.46 -16.46 22.62
CA ALA A 145 -13.65 -16.81 21.84
C ALA A 145 -13.83 -15.89 20.61
N VAL A 146 -13.47 -14.62 20.72
CA VAL A 146 -13.40 -13.67 19.61
C VAL A 146 -12.17 -12.81 19.78
N ARG A 147 -11.15 -13.01 18.94
CA ARG A 147 -9.95 -12.16 18.90
C ARG A 147 -10.01 -11.26 17.68
N ARG A 148 -9.90 -9.94 17.89
CA ARG A 148 -9.57 -9.01 16.79
C ARG A 148 -8.06 -8.98 16.64
N PRO A 149 -7.49 -9.51 15.56
CA PRO A 149 -6.06 -9.44 15.40
C PRO A 149 -5.61 -7.99 15.12
N ASN A 150 -4.64 -7.51 15.88
CA ASN A 150 -4.08 -6.17 15.72
C ASN A 150 -2.99 -6.14 14.63
N TYR A 151 -3.35 -6.47 13.40
CA TYR A 151 -2.38 -6.55 12.30
C TYR A 151 -1.91 -5.18 11.77
N GLN A 152 -2.43 -4.05 12.25
CA GLN A 152 -2.30 -2.77 11.55
C GLN A 152 -1.23 -1.83 12.11
N ASN A 153 -0.90 -1.94 13.39
CA ASN A 153 0.06 -1.04 14.06
C ASN A 153 1.48 -1.58 14.06
N ASP A 154 1.63 -2.90 13.91
CA ASP A 154 2.92 -3.59 13.97
C ASP A 154 3.53 -3.71 12.57
N ARG A 155 3.43 -2.69 11.71
CA ARG A 155 3.99 -2.74 10.35
C ARG A 155 5.05 -1.68 10.11
N ILE A 156 6.17 -2.12 9.57
CA ILE A 156 7.25 -1.28 9.03
C ILE A 156 7.24 -1.43 7.51
N TRP A 157 7.52 -0.37 6.78
CA TRP A 157 7.64 -0.41 5.33
C TRP A 157 9.10 -0.21 4.93
N ALA A 158 9.73 -1.22 4.34
CA ALA A 158 11.14 -1.21 3.97
C ALA A 158 11.36 -1.98 2.67
N THR A 159 12.53 -1.85 2.04
CA THR A 159 12.86 -2.58 0.80
C THR A 159 13.31 -4.01 1.14
N SER A 160 14.15 -4.13 2.16
CA SER A 160 14.62 -5.37 2.77
C SER A 160 14.44 -5.36 4.29
N ILE A 161 14.66 -6.51 4.94
CA ILE A 161 14.73 -6.58 6.41
C ILE A 161 15.91 -5.76 6.94
N ASP A 162 17.05 -5.78 6.23
CA ASP A 162 18.29 -5.13 6.64
C ASP A 162 18.18 -3.59 6.66
N ASP A 163 17.24 -3.02 5.88
CA ASP A 163 16.96 -1.58 5.85
C ASP A 163 16.10 -1.10 7.03
N ILE A 164 15.63 -2.02 7.87
CA ILE A 164 14.85 -1.68 9.05
C ILE A 164 15.83 -1.37 10.18
N GLU A 165 15.79 -0.14 10.72
CA GLU A 165 16.59 0.25 11.89
C GLU A 165 16.52 -0.86 12.96
N GLU A 166 17.69 -1.44 13.23
CA GLU A 166 17.83 -2.70 13.94
C GLU A 166 17.27 -2.58 15.35
N ASP A 167 16.23 -3.35 15.57
CA ASP A 167 15.93 -3.95 16.85
C ASP A 167 15.61 -5.40 16.45
N GLU A 168 16.50 -6.36 16.71
CA GLU A 168 16.64 -7.77 16.22
C GLU A 168 15.34 -8.62 16.03
N ARG A 169 14.25 -8.12 15.44
CA ARG A 169 12.87 -8.57 15.72
C ARG A 169 12.05 -8.94 14.49
N TYR A 170 12.64 -9.01 13.30
CA TYR A 170 11.88 -9.20 12.07
C TYR A 170 12.07 -10.60 11.50
N ARG A 171 10.96 -11.28 11.19
CA ARG A 171 10.94 -12.51 10.37
C ARG A 171 10.24 -12.20 9.06
N GLU A 172 10.81 -12.71 7.97
CA GLU A 172 10.16 -12.87 6.68
C GLU A 172 9.11 -14.00 6.80
N MET A 173 7.92 -13.78 6.24
CA MET A 173 6.95 -14.86 5.95
C MET A 173 6.89 -15.07 4.44
#